data_AF-A0A939FV32-F1
#
_entry.id   AF-A0A939FV32-F1
#
_cell.length_a   1.000
_cell.length_b   1.000
_cell.length_c   1.000
_cell.angle_alpha   90.00
_cell.angle_beta   90.00
_cell.angle_gamma   90.00
#
_symmetry.space_group_name_H-M   'P 1'
#
loop_
_entity.id
_entity.type
_entity.pdbx_description
1 polymer ?
#
loop_
_entity_poly.entity_id
_entity_poly.type
_entity_poly.pdbx_seq_one_letter_code
_entity_poly.pdbx_strand_id
1 'polypeptide(L)' 'MRGAAVEPTSENGLAKPSRVMVDKLYSLPNHRMHDAIGHLDEATMLNVGRAPMMLLALDELRTAGDSSPQDRDMP' A
#
# COMPACT_ATOMS: atom_id res chain seq x y z
N MET A 1 -13.30 -3.62 -4.52
CA MET A 1 -12.56 -2.71 -3.61
C MET A 1 -11.42 -3.47 -2.97
N ARG A 2 -10.17 -3.01 -3.13
CA ARG A 2 -8.98 -3.60 -2.50
C ARG A 2 -8.59 -2.75 -1.30
N GLY A 3 -8.48 -3.36 -0.12
CA GLY A 3 -8.08 -2.65 1.09
C GLY A 3 -7.80 -3.60 2.23
N ALA A 4 -6.91 -3.21 3.14
CA ALA A 4 -6.54 -3.99 4.31
C ALA A 4 -7.56 -3.75 5.43
N ALA A 5 -8.21 -4.81 5.91
CA ALA A 5 -9.05 -4.73 7.10
C ALA A 5 -8.17 -4.54 8.34
N VAL A 6 -8.64 -3.72 9.27
CA VAL A 6 -7.93 -3.40 10.52
C VAL A 6 -8.93 -3.41 11.66
N GLU A 7 -8.64 -4.23 12.67
CA GLU A 7 -9.43 -4.30 13.90
C GLU A 7 -8.96 -3.25 14.91
N PRO A 8 -9.84 -2.75 15.78
CA PRO A 8 -9.46 -1.88 16.90
C PRO A 8 -8.48 -2.57 17.84
N THR A 9 -7.42 -1.86 18.23
CA THR A 9 -6.52 -2.25 19.31
C THR A 9 -6.33 -1.08 20.26
N SER A 10 -5.75 -1.34 21.44
CA SER A 10 -5.39 -0.28 22.39
C SER A 10 -4.34 0.70 21.84
N GLU A 11 -3.59 0.30 20.82
CA GLU A 11 -2.45 1.06 20.29
C GLU A 11 -2.79 1.85 19.02
N ASN A 12 -3.77 1.40 18.23
CA ASN A 12 -4.03 1.97 16.89
C ASN A 12 -5.06 3.11 16.85
N GLY A 13 -5.71 3.40 17.97
CA GLY A 13 -6.64 4.54 18.09
C GLY A 13 -7.95 4.40 17.31
N LEU A 14 -8.25 3.22 16.77
CA LEU A 14 -9.51 2.98 16.05
C LEU A 14 -10.64 2.73 17.04
N ALA A 15 -11.77 3.42 16.84
CA ALA A 15 -12.97 3.19 17.65
C ALA A 15 -13.83 2.01 17.16
N LYS A 16 -13.65 1.57 15.92
CA LYS A 16 -14.45 0.53 15.26
C LYS A 16 -13.66 -0.20 14.18
N PRO A 17 -14.03 -1.45 13.83
CA PRO A 17 -13.45 -2.16 12.70
C PRO A 17 -13.47 -1.31 11.44
N SER A 18 -12.31 -1.22 10.78
CA SER A 18 -12.06 -0.26 9.72
C SER A 18 -11.28 -0.89 8.57
N ARG A 19 -11.13 -0.14 7.46
CA ARG A 19 -10.38 -0.59 6.29
C ARG A 19 -9.54 0.54 5.71
N VAL A 20 -8.26 0.26 5.48
CA VAL A 20 -7.37 1.14 4.73
C VAL A 20 -7.65 0.93 3.23
N MET A 21 -8.14 1.97 2.56
CA MET A 21 -8.46 1.95 1.13
C MET A 21 -7.24 2.34 0.32
N VAL A 22 -6.61 1.37 -0.35
CA VAL A 22 -5.36 1.60 -1.09
C VAL A 22 -5.57 2.16 -2.49
N ASP A 23 -6.81 2.17 -2.98
CA ASP A 23 -7.22 2.80 -4.23
C ASP A 23 -7.51 4.30 -4.07
N LYS A 24 -7.53 4.81 -2.84
CA LYS A 24 -7.80 6.22 -2.51
C LYS A 24 -6.59 6.89 -1.90
N LEU A 25 -5.42 6.65 -2.48
CA LEU A 25 -4.18 7.31 -2.08
C LEU A 25 -4.13 8.72 -2.68
N TYR A 26 -3.78 9.71 -1.88
CA TYR A 26 -3.59 11.08 -2.31
C TYR A 26 -2.50 11.74 -1.47
N SER A 27 -1.76 12.67 -2.08
CA SER A 27 -0.83 13.53 -1.36
C SER A 27 -1.58 14.66 -0.69
N LEU A 28 -1.20 14.97 0.56
CA LEU A 28 -1.72 16.10 1.32
C LEU A 28 -0.58 17.00 1.78
N PRO A 29 -0.78 18.32 1.83
CA PRO A 29 0.18 19.22 2.45
C PRO A 29 0.23 18.99 3.96
N ASN A 30 1.42 19.12 4.55
CA ASN A 30 1.66 18.80 5.97
C ASN A 30 0.74 19.53 6.96
N HIS A 31 0.31 20.77 6.66
CA HIS A 31 -0.61 21.51 7.53
C HIS A 31 -2.02 20.92 7.63
N ARG A 32 -2.38 19.95 6.77
CA ARG A 32 -3.63 19.18 6.86
C ARG A 32 -3.49 17.88 7.65
N MET A 33 -2.28 17.52 8.07
CA MET A 33 -2.04 16.40 8.97
C MET A 33 -2.19 16.88 10.42
N HIS A 34 -3.02 16.19 11.18
CA HIS A 34 -3.22 16.42 12.62
C HIS A 34 -2.41 15.43 13.44
N ASP A 35 -2.58 15.49 14.76
CA ASP A 35 -1.93 14.57 15.69
C ASP A 35 -2.21 13.10 15.35
N ALA A 36 -1.20 12.26 15.55
CA ALA A 36 -1.34 10.82 15.35
C ALA A 36 -2.35 10.25 16.36
N ILE A 37 -3.28 9.44 15.85
CA ILE A 37 -4.31 8.79 16.70
C ILE A 37 -3.82 7.48 17.33
N GLY A 38 -2.72 6.91 16.83
CA GLY A 38 -2.18 5.63 17.27
C GLY A 38 -1.19 5.04 16.26
N HIS A 39 -0.80 3.79 16.47
CA HIS A 39 0.14 3.04 15.64
C HIS A 39 -0.47 1.70 15.21
N LEU A 40 -0.27 1.35 13.94
CA LEU A 40 -0.58 0.02 13.45
C LEU A 40 0.60 -0.92 13.71
N ASP A 41 0.30 -2.18 14.00
CA ASP A 41 1.32 -3.21 14.14
C ASP A 41 2.04 -3.46 12.81
N GLU A 42 3.25 -4.02 12.90
CA GLU A 42 4.13 -4.25 11.76
C GLU A 42 3.50 -5.16 10.70
N ALA A 43 2.82 -6.23 11.11
CA ALA A 43 2.20 -7.17 10.18
C ALA A 43 1.07 -6.50 9.38
N THR A 44 0.26 -5.68 10.05
CA THR A 44 -0.78 -4.86 9.40
C THR A 44 -0.16 -3.84 8.45
N MET A 45 0.90 -3.14 8.87
CA MET A 45 1.60 -2.17 8.02
C MET A 45 2.23 -2.81 6.78
N LEU A 46 2.79 -4.02 6.88
CA LEU A 46 3.30 -4.77 5.72
C LEU A 46 2.19 -5.08 4.71
N ASN A 47 1.01 -5.47 5.18
CA ASN A 47 -0.14 -5.71 4.31
C ASN A 47 -0.62 -4.42 3.63
N VAL A 48 -0.63 -3.30 4.37
CA VAL A 48 -0.95 -1.97 3.82
C VAL A 48 0.09 -1.53 2.79
N GLY A 49 1.37 -1.79 2.99
CA GLY A 49 2.46 -1.38 2.08
C GLY A 49 2.57 -2.21 0.81
N ARG A 50 2.24 -3.51 0.85
CA ARG A 50 2.24 -4.39 -0.34
C ARG A 50 1.12 -4.07 -1.32
N ALA A 51 -0.04 -3.72 -0.79
CA ALA A 51 -1.22 -3.43 -1.60
C ALA A 51 -1.04 -2.29 -2.64
N PRO A 52 -0.43 -1.13 -2.31
CA PRO A 52 -0.09 -0.11 -3.31
C PRO A 52 1.03 -0.53 -4.24
N MET A 53 2.03 -1.32 -3.80
CA MET A 53 3.07 -1.84 -4.72
C MET A 53 2.46 -2.68 -5.84
N MET A 54 1.45 -3.50 -5.52
CA MET A 54 0.72 -4.28 -6.52
C MET A 54 -0.19 -3.40 -7.40
N LEU A 55 -0.86 -2.40 -6.81
CA LEU A 55 -1.79 -1.52 -7.52
C LEU A 55 -1.08 -0.57 -8.50
N LEU A 56 0.03 0.02 -8.08
CA LEU A 56 0.81 1.00 -8.84
C LEU A 56 1.85 0.37 -9.76
N ALA A 57 1.85 -0.96 -9.83
CA ALA A 57 2.82 -1.70 -10.60
C ALA A 57 4.30 -1.42 -10.22
N LEU A 58 4.58 -1.37 -8.93
CA LEU A 58 5.94 -1.16 -8.39
C LEU A 58 6.61 -2.45 -7.90
N ASP A 59 5.87 -3.57 -7.85
CA ASP A 59 6.45 -4.85 -7.46
C ASP A 59 7.36 -5.42 -8.58
N GLU A 60 8.64 -5.60 -8.24
CA GLU A 60 9.73 -6.09 -9.11
C GLU A 60 9.46 -7.48 -9.70
N LEU A 61 8.66 -8.29 -9.01
CA LEU A 61 8.28 -9.62 -9.50
C LEU A 61 7.40 -9.58 -10.77
N ARG A 62 6.84 -8.41 -11.12
CA ARG A 62 6.16 -8.20 -12.42
C ARG A 62 7.08 -7.61 -13.48
N THR A 63 8.10 -6.81 -13.11
CA THR A 63 8.99 -6.15 -14.09
C THR A 63 9.96 -7.14 -14.73
N ALA A 64 10.33 -8.21 -14.03
CA ALA A 64 11.18 -9.29 -14.58
C ALA A 64 10.51 -10.12 -15.69
N GLY A 65 9.18 -10.09 -15.81
CA GLY A 65 8.42 -10.89 -16.78
C GLY A 65 8.24 -10.26 -18.17
N ASP A 66 8.62 -8.99 -18.36
CA ASP A 66 8.36 -8.25 -19.62
C ASP A 66 9.60 -8.11 -20.52
N SER A 67 10.64 -8.90 -20.26
CA SER A 67 11.83 -8.99 -21.12
C SER A 67 11.52 -9.87 -22.35
N SER A 68 10.83 -9.30 -23.34
CA SER A 68 10.57 -10.00 -24.60
C SER A 68 11.89 -10.28 -25.36
N PRO A 69 12.20 -11.50 -25.80
CA PRO A 69 13.47 -11.84 -26.47
C PRO A 69 13.68 -11.21 -27.86
N GLN A 70 12.73 -10.42 -28.38
CA GLN A 70 12.69 -10.01 -29.79
C GLN A 70 13.62 -8.83 -30.15
N ASP A 71 14.24 -8.16 -29.16
CA ASP A 71 15.16 -7.03 -29.42
C ASP A 71 16.64 -7.46 -29.61
N ARG A 72 16.95 -8.77 -29.58
CA ARG A 72 18.35 -9.26 -29.63
C ARG A 72 18.88 -9.67 -31.00
N ASP A 73 18.06 -9.66 -32.05
CA ASP A 73 18.54 -9.96 -33.41
C ASP A 73 17.91 -9.02 -34.44
N MET A 74 18.60 -7.90 -34.72
CA MET A 74 18.58 -7.27 -36.04
C MET A 74 20.04 -6.91 -36.39
N PRO A 75 20.61 -7.47 -37.47
CA PRO A 75 21.89 -7.01 -38.01
C PRO A 75 21.81 -5.60 -38.61
#